data_AF-A0A0F9C6S9-F1
#
_entry.id   AF-A0A0F9C6S9-F1
#
_cell.length_a   1.000
_cell.length_b   1.000
_cell.length_c   1.000
_cell.angle_alpha   90.00
_cell.angle_beta   90.00
_cell.angle_gamma   90.00
#
_symmetry.space_group_name_H-M   'P 1'
#
loop_
_entity.id
_entity.type
_entity.pdbx_description
1 polymer ?
#
loop_
_entity_poly.entity_id
_entity_poly.type
_entity_poly.pdbx_seq_one_letter_code
_entity_poly.pdbx_strand_id
1 'polypeptide(L)'
;VEVLNQILIRSEILNSIGKNIKQLSENCLHIQLSFQLYFSRPISLGDVNAFLHVDSPWDLIVLAYDKIYQDIPLCRLNPDVKGGWSVAATTAYIPGIVYNKPMLDCSYEEIINELWAQLSSSKSLAKLVKENNDFELSSELIVKWSRIWPSYSDGLSPKGLRHQTRSASPRYGGRLLNTTEPKFTNNAGSYALRPSFRTPLENLFIATGFIRETLDIFSMEAACIAGIRVANFISQGELPAPSTRSRPKLFAPIRAIDSVSYKTGVPFWLLVVLIIVICVVILRSKPKIYGS
;
A
#
# COMPACT_ATOMS: atom_id res chain seq x y z
N VAL A 1 8.66 -1.21 -12.84
CA VAL A 1 9.52 -2.37 -12.48
C VAL A 1 9.61 -3.36 -13.62
N GLU A 2 8.50 -3.72 -14.26
CA GLU A 2 8.49 -4.71 -15.36
C GLU A 2 9.20 -4.23 -16.64
N VAL A 3 8.98 -3.00 -17.09
CA VAL A 3 9.73 -2.41 -18.22
C VAL A 3 11.24 -2.38 -17.92
N LEU A 4 11.59 -1.99 -16.70
CA LEU A 4 12.98 -2.03 -16.22
C LEU A 4 13.51 -3.47 -16.25
N ASN A 5 12.74 -4.45 -15.76
CA ASN A 5 13.12 -5.87 -15.81
C ASN A 5 13.34 -6.37 -17.25
N GLN A 6 12.47 -6.00 -18.19
CA GLN A 6 12.62 -6.36 -19.61
C GLN A 6 13.89 -5.79 -20.23
N ILE A 7 14.24 -4.54 -19.90
CA ILE A 7 15.47 -3.89 -20.37
C ILE A 7 16.70 -4.54 -19.73
N LEU A 8 16.66 -4.80 -18.42
CA LEU A 8 17.78 -5.33 -17.65
C LEU A 8 18.10 -6.80 -17.96
N ILE A 9 17.08 -7.63 -18.22
CA ILE A 9 17.28 -9.06 -18.56
C ILE A 9 17.92 -9.22 -19.95
N ARG A 10 17.62 -8.31 -20.89
CA ARG A 10 18.12 -8.39 -22.28
C ARG A 10 19.57 -7.93 -22.44
N SER A 11 20.15 -7.30 -21.43
CA SER A 11 21.53 -6.82 -21.45
C SER A 11 22.38 -7.61 -20.47
N GLU A 12 23.41 -8.31 -20.96
CA GLU A 12 24.33 -9.07 -20.12
C GLU A 12 25.01 -8.19 -19.06
N ILE A 13 25.33 -6.95 -19.42
CA ILE A 13 25.95 -5.94 -18.54
C ILE A 13 25.03 -5.58 -17.36
N LEU A 14 23.72 -5.54 -17.61
CA LEU A 14 22.70 -5.12 -16.64
C LEU A 14 22.03 -6.30 -15.91
N ASN A 15 22.35 -7.53 -16.30
CA ASN A 15 21.78 -8.76 -15.74
C ASN A 15 22.07 -8.91 -14.23
N SER A 16 23.19 -8.36 -13.76
CA SER A 16 23.55 -8.30 -12.33
C SER A 16 22.53 -7.52 -11.50
N ILE A 17 21.92 -6.47 -12.07
CA ILE A 17 20.81 -5.73 -11.46
C ILE A 17 19.49 -6.50 -11.65
N GLY A 18 19.31 -7.12 -12.82
CA GLY A 18 18.08 -7.83 -13.22
C GLY A 18 17.67 -8.98 -12.28
N LYS A 19 18.62 -9.78 -11.76
CA LYS A 19 18.32 -10.92 -10.87
C LYS A 19 17.55 -10.51 -9.61
N ASN A 20 17.99 -9.44 -8.94
CA ASN A 20 17.32 -8.93 -7.74
C ASN A 20 15.98 -8.26 -8.05
N ILE A 21 15.87 -7.63 -9.22
CA ILE A 21 14.63 -6.96 -9.64
C ILE A 21 13.51 -7.94 -9.94
N LYS A 22 13.81 -9.13 -10.49
CA LYS A 22 12.80 -10.17 -10.67
C LYS A 22 12.19 -10.59 -9.32
N GLN A 23 13.03 -10.96 -8.35
CA GLN A 23 12.59 -11.31 -7.00
C GLN A 23 11.86 -10.15 -6.30
N LEU A 24 12.34 -8.92 -6.49
CA LEU A 24 11.68 -7.73 -5.97
C LEU A 24 10.28 -7.60 -6.55
N SER A 25 10.11 -7.83 -7.86
CA SER A 25 8.81 -7.75 -8.51
C SER A 25 7.85 -8.85 -8.04
N GLU A 26 8.33 -10.09 -7.92
CA GLU A 26 7.57 -11.22 -7.34
C GLU A 26 7.14 -10.96 -5.91
N ASN A 27 8.00 -10.37 -5.08
CA ASN A 27 7.68 -10.07 -3.69
C ASN A 27 6.75 -8.86 -3.58
N CYS A 28 6.98 -7.77 -4.31
CA CYS A 28 6.37 -6.46 -4.04
C CYS A 28 5.15 -6.12 -4.91
N LEU A 29 4.93 -6.77 -6.05
CA LEU A 29 3.81 -6.42 -6.92
C LEU A 29 2.49 -6.99 -6.37
N HIS A 30 1.59 -6.08 -6.03
CA HIS A 30 0.33 -6.36 -5.35
C HIS A 30 -0.86 -5.83 -6.14
N ILE A 31 -1.98 -6.55 -6.07
CA ILE A 31 -3.26 -6.09 -6.61
C ILE A 31 -3.99 -5.39 -5.47
N GLN A 32 -4.07 -4.07 -5.59
CA GLN A 32 -4.86 -3.19 -4.75
C GLN A 32 -5.50 -2.17 -5.67
N LEU A 33 -6.82 -2.05 -5.58
CA LEU A 33 -7.64 -1.30 -6.52
C LEU A 33 -8.57 -0.37 -5.79
N SER A 34 -8.82 0.79 -6.39
CA SER A 34 -9.86 1.71 -5.96
C SER A 34 -10.96 1.79 -7.01
N PHE A 35 -12.19 1.58 -6.56
CA PHE A 35 -13.39 1.64 -7.38
C PHE A 35 -14.17 2.91 -7.01
N GLN A 36 -14.50 3.72 -7.99
CA GLN A 36 -15.27 4.95 -7.74
C GLN A 36 -16.76 4.60 -7.69
N LEU A 37 -17.38 4.96 -6.58
CA LEU A 37 -18.80 4.80 -6.31
C LEU A 37 -19.46 6.18 -6.34
N TYR A 38 -20.38 6.38 -7.27
CA TYR A 38 -21.07 7.65 -7.47
C TYR A 38 -22.50 7.61 -6.94
N PHE A 39 -22.89 8.68 -6.27
CA PHE A 39 -24.19 8.80 -5.62
C PHE A 39 -25.03 9.95 -6.17
N SER A 40 -26.35 9.84 -6.02
CA SER A 40 -27.34 10.84 -6.44
C SER A 40 -27.39 12.08 -5.54
N ARG A 41 -26.67 12.02 -4.41
CA ARG A 41 -26.44 13.09 -3.44
C ARG A 41 -25.09 12.86 -2.74
N PRO A 42 -24.44 13.90 -2.20
CA PRO A 42 -23.27 13.74 -1.33
C PRO A 42 -23.61 12.85 -0.13
N ILE A 43 -22.65 12.04 0.31
CA ILE A 43 -22.75 11.27 1.56
C ILE A 43 -21.57 11.65 2.45
N SER A 44 -21.87 12.40 3.52
CA SER A 44 -20.87 12.90 4.45
C SER A 44 -20.39 11.78 5.38
N LEU A 45 -19.08 11.73 5.62
CA LEU A 45 -18.46 10.94 6.69
C LEU A 45 -18.13 11.81 7.92
N GLY A 46 -18.69 13.01 7.99
CA GLY A 46 -18.46 13.99 9.05
C GLY A 46 -17.15 14.76 8.89
N ASP A 47 -16.41 14.87 9.99
CA ASP A 47 -15.13 15.60 10.05
C ASP A 47 -13.98 14.83 9.39
N VAL A 48 -14.14 13.52 9.20
CA VAL A 48 -13.17 12.68 8.49
C VAL A 48 -13.54 12.53 7.02
N ASN A 49 -12.54 12.31 6.18
CA ASN A 49 -12.73 12.05 4.75
C ASN A 49 -12.54 10.58 4.40
N ALA A 50 -12.14 9.76 5.37
CA ALA A 50 -11.84 8.34 5.16
C ALA A 50 -12.43 7.47 6.26
N PHE A 51 -12.83 6.26 5.87
CA PHE A 51 -13.31 5.22 6.76
C PHE A 51 -12.59 3.91 6.43
N LEU A 52 -12.04 3.24 7.43
CA LEU A 52 -11.41 1.93 7.31
C LEU A 52 -12.38 0.86 7.82
N HIS A 53 -12.80 -0.03 6.93
CA HIS A 53 -13.62 -1.19 7.31
C HIS A 53 -12.72 -2.36 7.72
N VAL A 54 -12.21 -2.31 8.95
CA VAL A 54 -11.25 -3.30 9.49
C VAL A 54 -11.75 -4.74 9.40
N ASP A 55 -13.05 -4.97 9.63
CA ASP A 55 -13.62 -6.34 9.63
C ASP A 55 -14.02 -6.86 8.23
N SER A 56 -13.77 -6.09 7.17
CA SER A 56 -14.09 -6.54 5.82
C SER A 56 -13.03 -7.51 5.29
N PRO A 57 -13.40 -8.66 4.68
CA PRO A 57 -12.41 -9.61 4.17
C PRO A 57 -11.43 -9.02 3.15
N TRP A 58 -11.83 -7.95 2.45
CA TRP A 58 -11.01 -7.27 1.44
C TRP A 58 -10.29 -6.02 1.95
N ASP A 59 -10.34 -5.75 3.26
CA ASP A 59 -9.73 -4.59 3.91
C ASP A 59 -10.08 -3.28 3.19
N LEU A 60 -11.39 -3.01 3.14
CA LEU A 60 -11.97 -1.89 2.42
C LEU A 60 -11.64 -0.55 3.10
N ILE A 61 -11.22 0.42 2.29
CA ILE A 61 -11.05 1.81 2.70
C ILE A 61 -11.94 2.67 1.83
N VAL A 62 -12.84 3.43 2.45
CA VAL A 62 -13.67 4.42 1.79
C VAL A 62 -13.00 5.77 1.93
N LEU A 63 -12.87 6.52 0.83
CA LEU A 63 -12.48 7.92 0.83
C LEU A 63 -13.59 8.75 0.18
N ALA A 64 -14.22 9.62 0.96
CA ALA A 64 -15.15 10.63 0.45
C ALA A 64 -14.35 11.76 -0.21
N TYR A 65 -14.32 11.77 -1.54
CA TYR A 65 -13.54 12.76 -2.30
C TYR A 65 -14.38 13.92 -2.80
N ASP A 66 -15.70 13.83 -2.75
CA ASP A 66 -16.60 14.94 -3.08
C ASP A 66 -16.33 16.18 -2.19
N LYS A 67 -16.03 15.98 -0.90
CA LYS A 67 -15.57 17.06 0.00
C LYS A 67 -14.23 17.67 -0.42
N ILE A 68 -13.40 16.96 -1.18
CA ILE A 68 -12.12 17.47 -1.70
C ILE A 68 -12.35 18.28 -2.98
N TYR A 69 -13.34 17.91 -3.78
CA TYR A 69 -13.64 18.49 -5.09
C TYR A 69 -14.98 19.27 -5.11
N GLN A 70 -15.31 19.99 -4.04
CA GLN A 70 -16.65 20.59 -3.83
C GLN A 70 -17.13 21.49 -4.98
N ASP A 71 -16.20 22.19 -5.64
CA ASP A 71 -16.51 23.15 -6.71
C ASP A 71 -16.40 22.55 -8.12
N ILE A 72 -16.18 21.24 -8.23
CA ILE A 72 -15.94 20.56 -9.50
C ILE A 72 -17.01 19.49 -9.72
N PRO A 73 -17.77 19.55 -10.83
CA PRO A 73 -18.69 18.49 -11.19
C PRO A 73 -17.95 17.15 -11.30
N LEU A 74 -18.26 16.20 -10.41
CA LEU A 74 -17.58 14.90 -10.34
C LEU A 74 -17.73 14.09 -11.63
N CYS A 75 -18.85 14.24 -12.33
CA CYS A 75 -19.08 13.64 -13.64
C CYS A 75 -19.83 14.61 -14.56
N ARG A 76 -19.11 15.29 -15.47
CA ARG A 76 -19.73 16.20 -16.46
C ARG A 76 -20.70 15.50 -17.42
N LEU A 77 -20.51 14.19 -17.64
CA LEU A 77 -21.33 13.40 -18.57
C LEU A 77 -22.61 12.85 -17.93
N ASN A 78 -22.73 12.90 -16.60
CA ASN A 78 -23.92 12.45 -15.90
C ASN A 78 -24.29 13.42 -14.76
N PRO A 79 -25.24 14.33 -15.00
CA PRO A 79 -25.68 15.33 -14.01
C PRO A 79 -26.30 14.75 -12.73
N ASP A 80 -26.72 13.49 -12.73
CA ASP A 80 -27.27 12.84 -11.54
C ASP A 80 -26.20 12.54 -10.50
N VAL A 81 -24.93 12.52 -10.90
CA VAL A 81 -23.80 12.31 -9.99
C VAL A 81 -23.55 13.58 -9.18
N LYS A 82 -23.88 13.51 -7.88
CA LYS A 82 -23.71 14.63 -6.93
C LYS A 82 -22.80 14.29 -5.76
N GLY A 83 -22.54 13.00 -5.50
CA GLY A 83 -21.62 12.53 -4.46
C GLY A 83 -20.68 11.45 -4.98
N GLY A 84 -19.58 11.21 -4.26
CA GLY A 84 -18.58 10.26 -4.72
C GLY A 84 -17.64 9.73 -3.64
N TRP A 85 -17.49 8.41 -3.60
CA TRP A 85 -16.54 7.70 -2.76
C TRP A 85 -15.55 6.89 -3.61
N SER A 86 -14.28 6.88 -3.19
CA SER A 86 -13.28 5.96 -3.70
C SER A 86 -13.17 4.80 -2.72
N VAL A 87 -13.55 3.60 -3.16
CA VAL A 87 -13.55 2.39 -2.35
C VAL A 87 -12.33 1.57 -2.72
N ALA A 88 -11.30 1.59 -1.89
CA ALA A 88 -10.11 0.78 -2.08
C ALA A 88 -10.29 -0.62 -1.47
N ALA A 89 -10.10 -1.67 -2.28
CA ALA A 89 -9.91 -3.03 -1.81
C ALA A 89 -8.42 -3.33 -1.76
N THR A 90 -7.91 -3.68 -0.57
CA THR A 90 -6.48 -3.82 -0.32
C THR A 90 -6.03 -5.26 -0.14
N THR A 91 -6.96 -6.18 0.08
CA THR A 91 -6.70 -7.62 0.21
C THR A 91 -7.45 -8.40 -0.88
N ALA A 92 -6.74 -8.69 -1.97
CA ALA A 92 -7.33 -9.32 -3.16
C ALA A 92 -7.48 -10.85 -3.08
N TYR A 93 -6.74 -11.50 -2.18
CA TYR A 93 -6.54 -12.96 -2.15
C TYR A 93 -7.40 -13.68 -1.10
N ILE A 94 -8.13 -12.94 -0.26
CA ILE A 94 -9.05 -13.52 0.73
C ILE A 94 -10.46 -13.64 0.12
N PRO A 95 -11.16 -14.76 0.32
CA PRO A 95 -12.55 -14.91 -0.09
C PRO A 95 -13.48 -13.82 0.45
N GLY A 96 -14.32 -13.25 -0.41
CA GLY A 96 -15.38 -12.32 -0.03
C GLY A 96 -16.60 -13.02 0.61
N ILE A 97 -17.61 -12.23 0.99
CA ILE A 97 -18.76 -12.68 1.78
C ILE A 97 -19.97 -13.15 0.95
N VAL A 98 -20.03 -12.78 -0.33
CA VAL A 98 -21.15 -13.06 -1.24
C VAL A 98 -20.87 -14.32 -2.06
N TYR A 99 -19.71 -14.38 -2.72
CA TYR A 99 -19.38 -15.47 -3.64
C TYR A 99 -18.40 -16.48 -3.07
N ASN A 100 -17.84 -16.21 -1.87
CA ASN A 100 -16.78 -17.01 -1.27
C ASN A 100 -15.57 -17.20 -2.22
N LYS A 101 -15.26 -16.16 -3.00
CA LYS A 101 -14.14 -16.10 -3.94
C LYS A 101 -13.20 -14.95 -3.60
N PRO A 102 -11.89 -15.11 -3.79
CA PRO A 102 -10.97 -13.98 -3.78
C PRO A 102 -11.33 -12.97 -4.86
N MET A 103 -11.09 -11.67 -4.62
CA MET A 103 -11.25 -10.63 -5.65
C MET A 103 -10.49 -10.96 -6.95
N LEU A 104 -9.35 -11.64 -6.83
CA LEU A 104 -8.54 -12.11 -7.96
C LEU A 104 -9.30 -13.04 -8.93
N ASP A 105 -10.30 -13.76 -8.43
CA ASP A 105 -11.06 -14.77 -9.17
C ASP A 105 -12.49 -14.32 -9.51
N CYS A 106 -12.79 -13.03 -9.29
CA CYS A 106 -14.10 -12.43 -9.53
C CYS A 106 -14.12 -11.64 -10.86
N SER A 107 -15.25 -11.70 -11.56
CA SER A 107 -15.60 -10.75 -12.61
C SER A 107 -15.84 -9.35 -12.05
N TYR A 108 -15.83 -8.31 -12.88
CA TYR A 108 -16.13 -6.95 -12.43
C TYR A 108 -17.50 -6.85 -11.71
N GLU A 109 -18.53 -7.54 -12.22
CA GLU A 109 -19.86 -7.53 -11.59
C GLU A 109 -19.84 -8.21 -10.21
N GLU A 110 -19.16 -9.35 -10.08
CA GLU A 110 -18.98 -10.00 -8.78
C GLU A 110 -18.22 -9.11 -7.80
N ILE A 111 -17.19 -8.38 -8.26
CA ILE A 111 -16.43 -7.43 -7.44
C ILE A 111 -17.34 -6.31 -6.93
N ILE A 112 -18.13 -5.68 -7.80
CA ILE A 112 -19.02 -4.59 -7.39
C ILE A 112 -20.06 -5.05 -6.36
N ASN A 113 -20.62 -6.25 -6.55
CA ASN A 113 -21.59 -6.84 -5.62
C ASN A 113 -20.94 -7.12 -4.24
N GLU A 114 -19.73 -7.66 -4.22
CA GLU A 114 -18.96 -7.87 -2.97
C GLU A 114 -18.62 -6.57 -2.27
N LEU A 115 -18.13 -5.57 -3.00
CA LEU A 115 -17.79 -4.27 -2.42
C LEU A 115 -19.02 -3.66 -1.74
N TRP A 116 -20.17 -3.66 -2.42
CA TRP A 116 -21.40 -3.14 -1.83
C TRP A 116 -21.88 -3.96 -0.64
N ALA A 117 -21.86 -5.29 -0.72
CA ALA A 117 -22.27 -6.16 0.39
C ALA A 117 -21.39 -5.93 1.63
N GLN A 118 -20.07 -5.85 1.48
CA GLN A 118 -19.16 -5.60 2.59
C GLN A 118 -19.40 -4.20 3.19
N LEU A 119 -19.54 -3.16 2.37
CA LEU A 119 -19.85 -1.80 2.86
C LEU A 119 -21.20 -1.72 3.60
N SER A 120 -22.26 -2.27 3.01
CA SER A 120 -23.62 -2.22 3.57
C SER A 120 -23.77 -3.09 4.84
N SER A 121 -22.95 -4.12 5.01
CA SER A 121 -22.91 -4.93 6.24
C SER A 121 -22.22 -4.22 7.42
N SER A 122 -21.49 -3.13 7.16
CA SER A 122 -20.71 -2.44 8.18
C SER A 122 -21.58 -1.58 9.09
N LYS A 123 -21.82 -2.06 10.31
CA LYS A 123 -22.55 -1.30 11.34
C LYS A 123 -21.89 0.03 11.68
N SER A 124 -20.55 0.05 11.72
CA SER A 124 -19.78 1.26 12.02
C SER A 124 -19.91 2.30 10.90
N LEU A 125 -19.88 1.87 9.62
CA LEU A 125 -20.11 2.79 8.50
C LEU A 125 -21.56 3.28 8.48
N ALA A 126 -22.53 2.38 8.67
CA ALA A 126 -23.95 2.74 8.70
C ALA A 126 -24.25 3.76 9.81
N LYS A 127 -23.68 3.55 11.00
CA LYS A 127 -23.77 4.50 12.11
C LYS A 127 -23.15 5.85 11.74
N LEU A 128 -21.93 5.86 11.19
CA LEU A 128 -21.25 7.09 10.79
C LEU A 128 -22.04 7.88 9.75
N VAL A 129 -22.61 7.21 8.74
CA VAL A 129 -23.47 7.85 7.75
C VAL A 129 -24.73 8.42 8.41
N LYS A 130 -25.41 7.65 9.24
CA LYS A 130 -26.65 8.07 9.92
C LYS A 130 -26.45 9.27 10.86
N GLU A 131 -25.29 9.38 11.50
CA GLU A 131 -24.98 10.49 12.41
C GLU A 131 -24.64 11.79 11.66
N ASN A 132 -24.27 11.71 10.37
CA ASN A 132 -23.78 12.84 9.59
C ASN A 132 -24.66 13.20 8.38
N ASN A 133 -25.80 12.53 8.22
CA ASN A 133 -26.72 12.70 7.09
C ASN A 133 -28.17 12.47 7.55
N ASP A 134 -29.15 13.11 6.89
CA ASP A 134 -30.58 12.93 7.18
C ASP A 134 -31.19 11.64 6.60
N PHE A 135 -30.34 10.68 6.22
CA PHE A 135 -30.73 9.45 5.55
C PHE A 135 -29.75 8.31 5.87
N GLU A 136 -30.16 7.08 5.59
CA GLU A 136 -29.33 5.89 5.77
C GLU A 136 -28.62 5.51 4.46
N LEU A 137 -27.49 4.81 4.59
CA LEU A 137 -26.75 4.29 3.44
C LEU A 137 -27.60 3.23 2.72
N SER A 138 -27.92 3.46 1.45
CA SER A 138 -28.78 2.58 0.64
C SER A 138 -28.27 2.46 -0.79
N SER A 139 -28.55 1.32 -1.41
CA SER A 139 -28.21 1.06 -2.82
C SER A 139 -29.01 1.95 -3.77
N GLU A 140 -30.17 2.46 -3.34
CA GLU A 140 -30.99 3.39 -4.13
C GLU A 140 -30.30 4.73 -4.37
N LEU A 141 -29.32 5.08 -3.53
CA LEU A 141 -28.52 6.30 -3.70
C LEU A 141 -27.44 6.12 -4.77
N ILE A 142 -27.13 4.88 -5.16
CA ILE A 142 -26.05 4.58 -6.11
C ILE A 142 -26.52 4.93 -7.51
N VAL A 143 -25.82 5.87 -8.15
CA VAL A 143 -26.02 6.19 -9.57
C VAL A 143 -25.25 5.20 -10.43
N LYS A 144 -23.99 4.92 -10.08
CA LYS A 144 -23.14 3.97 -10.80
C LYS A 144 -21.84 3.69 -10.06
N TRP A 145 -21.26 2.53 -10.36
CA TRP A 145 -19.84 2.27 -10.15
C TRP A 145 -19.02 2.65 -11.39
N SER A 146 -17.78 3.11 -11.21
CA SER A 146 -16.84 3.32 -12.32
C SER A 146 -16.37 2.00 -12.87
N ARG A 147 -16.25 1.92 -14.21
CA ARG A 147 -15.53 0.82 -14.85
C ARG A 147 -14.13 0.67 -14.27
N ILE A 148 -13.65 -0.58 -14.25
CA ILE A 148 -12.27 -0.85 -13.89
C ILE A 148 -11.30 -0.13 -14.83
N TRP A 149 -10.14 0.25 -14.30
CA TRP A 149 -9.13 0.96 -15.06
C TRP A 149 -8.66 0.14 -16.28
N PRO A 150 -8.41 0.75 -17.46
CA PRO A 150 -8.21 0.01 -18.71
C PRO A 150 -7.05 -0.98 -18.73
N SER A 151 -6.03 -0.79 -17.88
CA SER A 151 -4.91 -1.74 -17.79
C SER A 151 -5.26 -3.02 -17.04
N TYR A 152 -6.46 -3.13 -16.46
CA TYR A 152 -6.97 -4.33 -15.82
C TYR A 152 -7.85 -5.12 -16.78
N SER A 153 -7.65 -6.43 -16.78
CA SER A 153 -8.50 -7.40 -17.46
C SER A 153 -9.25 -8.22 -16.44
N ASP A 154 -10.54 -8.41 -16.66
CA ASP A 154 -11.44 -9.30 -15.90
C ASP A 154 -11.79 -10.59 -16.66
N GLY A 155 -11.03 -10.89 -17.73
CA GLY A 155 -11.22 -12.05 -18.60
C GLY A 155 -12.52 -12.09 -19.41
N LEU A 156 -13.43 -11.13 -19.24
CA LEU A 156 -14.79 -11.14 -19.81
C LEU A 156 -15.09 -9.94 -20.72
N SER A 157 -14.27 -8.88 -20.67
CA SER A 157 -14.45 -7.70 -21.51
C SER A 157 -14.44 -8.02 -23.03
N PRO A 158 -15.54 -7.77 -23.77
CA PRO A 158 -15.68 -8.14 -25.20
C PRO A 158 -14.81 -7.31 -26.16
N LYS A 159 -14.12 -6.28 -25.68
CA LYS A 159 -13.34 -5.37 -26.51
C LYS A 159 -11.87 -5.80 -26.59
N GLY A 160 -11.63 -6.75 -27.48
CA GLY A 160 -10.73 -6.50 -28.61
C GLY A 160 -9.23 -6.29 -28.37
N LEU A 161 -8.71 -6.50 -27.18
CA LEU A 161 -7.28 -6.72 -26.98
C LEU A 161 -7.12 -7.98 -26.14
N ARG A 162 -7.18 -9.13 -26.80
CA ARG A 162 -6.45 -10.33 -26.36
C ARG A 162 -4.95 -10.01 -26.40
N HIS A 163 -4.48 -9.08 -25.58
CA HIS A 163 -3.12 -9.21 -25.11
C HIS A 163 -3.15 -10.47 -24.26
N GLN A 164 -2.39 -11.48 -24.69
CA GLN A 164 -1.98 -12.58 -23.84
C GLN A 164 -1.30 -11.93 -22.62
N THR A 165 -2.08 -11.56 -21.60
CA THR A 165 -1.56 -10.89 -20.41
C THR A 165 -0.90 -11.97 -19.58
N ARG A 166 0.41 -12.17 -19.80
CA ARG A 166 1.28 -12.66 -18.73
C ARG A 166 0.90 -11.90 -17.48
N SER A 167 0.57 -12.63 -16.41
CA SER A 167 0.25 -12.03 -15.11
C SER A 167 1.30 -10.99 -14.73
N ALA A 168 0.92 -9.70 -14.65
CA ALA A 168 1.91 -8.69 -14.27
C ALA A 168 2.17 -8.67 -12.77
N SER A 169 1.37 -9.38 -11.98
CA SER A 169 1.82 -9.79 -10.65
C SER A 169 2.31 -11.24 -10.72
N PRO A 170 3.63 -11.46 -10.88
CA PRO A 170 4.23 -12.78 -10.75
C PRO A 170 3.81 -13.50 -9.45
N ARG A 171 3.42 -12.73 -8.42
CA ARG A 171 2.96 -13.22 -7.13
C ARG A 171 1.65 -14.02 -7.20
N TYR A 172 0.73 -13.66 -8.09
CA TYR A 172 -0.62 -14.22 -8.11
C TYR A 172 -0.89 -15.16 -9.30
N GLY A 173 -0.01 -15.19 -10.29
CA GLY A 173 -0.20 -16.02 -11.49
C GLY A 173 -1.35 -15.54 -12.36
N GLY A 174 -1.70 -16.30 -13.40
CA GLY A 174 -2.80 -15.96 -14.31
C GLY A 174 -4.16 -16.16 -13.63
N ARG A 175 -4.68 -15.10 -12.99
CA ARG A 175 -6.01 -15.05 -12.40
C ARG A 175 -6.97 -14.27 -13.29
N LEU A 176 -8.27 -14.31 -12.97
CA LEU A 176 -9.30 -13.65 -13.76
C LEU A 176 -9.09 -12.13 -13.76
N LEU A 177 -8.90 -11.55 -12.57
CA LEU A 177 -8.47 -10.18 -12.39
C LEU A 177 -6.94 -10.09 -12.49
N ASN A 178 -6.48 -9.43 -13.53
CA ASN A 178 -5.06 -9.21 -13.80
C ASN A 178 -4.84 -7.81 -14.35
N THR A 179 -3.60 -7.33 -14.36
CA THR A 179 -3.24 -5.99 -14.84
C THR A 179 -1.87 -6.01 -15.48
N THR A 180 -1.48 -4.95 -16.20
CA THR A 180 -0.09 -4.68 -16.59
C THR A 180 0.60 -3.66 -15.68
N GLU A 181 -0.12 -3.07 -14.73
CA GLU A 181 0.34 -1.96 -13.89
C GLU A 181 0.06 -2.21 -12.40
N PRO A 182 0.55 -3.31 -11.82
CA PRO A 182 0.29 -3.62 -10.41
C PRO A 182 0.98 -2.63 -9.48
N LYS A 183 0.38 -2.43 -8.30
CA LYS A 183 0.94 -1.56 -7.27
C LYS A 183 2.21 -2.16 -6.69
N PHE A 184 3.23 -1.34 -6.49
CA PHE A 184 4.41 -1.73 -5.73
C PHE A 184 4.14 -1.55 -4.23
N THR A 185 4.42 -2.59 -3.43
CA THR A 185 4.23 -2.61 -1.98
C THR A 185 5.52 -2.95 -1.24
N ASN A 186 5.67 -2.41 -0.03
CA ASN A 186 6.83 -2.65 0.82
C ASN A 186 6.65 -3.93 1.62
N ASN A 187 6.95 -5.07 1.01
CA ASN A 187 6.88 -6.35 1.71
C ASN A 187 8.19 -6.63 2.47
N ALA A 188 8.10 -7.47 3.49
CA ALA A 188 9.25 -7.85 4.29
C ALA A 188 10.39 -8.39 3.40
N GLY A 189 11.62 -8.01 3.72
CA GLY A 189 12.82 -8.41 2.96
C GLY A 189 13.01 -7.68 1.61
N SER A 190 12.04 -6.88 1.15
CA SER A 190 12.14 -6.18 -0.14
C SER A 190 13.30 -5.19 -0.21
N TYR A 191 13.68 -4.56 0.91
CA TYR A 191 14.78 -3.59 0.97
C TYR A 191 16.11 -4.16 0.43
N ALA A 192 16.44 -5.40 0.81
CA ALA A 192 17.68 -6.05 0.37
C ALA A 192 17.73 -6.29 -1.14
N LEU A 193 16.56 -6.46 -1.76
CA LEU A 193 16.40 -6.70 -3.20
C LEU A 193 16.37 -5.40 -4.03
N ARG A 194 16.25 -4.25 -3.39
CA ARG A 194 16.21 -2.95 -4.09
C ARG A 194 17.55 -2.68 -4.80
N PRO A 195 17.52 -2.20 -6.06
CA PRO A 195 18.73 -1.82 -6.79
C PRO A 195 19.34 -0.54 -6.21
N SER A 196 20.61 -0.32 -6.53
CA SER A 196 21.23 1.01 -6.34
C SER A 196 20.76 1.96 -7.44
N PHE A 197 20.82 3.27 -7.18
CA PHE A 197 20.65 4.26 -8.26
C PHE A 197 21.75 4.20 -9.32
N ARG A 198 22.94 3.68 -8.97
CA ARG A 198 24.04 3.48 -9.92
C ARG A 198 23.89 2.16 -10.66
N THR A 199 24.23 2.17 -11.94
CA THR A 199 24.29 0.96 -12.76
C THR A 199 25.72 0.68 -13.21
N PRO A 200 26.03 -0.51 -13.75
CA PRO A 200 27.31 -0.79 -14.40
C PRO A 200 27.64 0.12 -15.60
N LEU A 201 26.65 0.82 -16.17
CA LEU A 201 26.86 1.79 -17.24
C LEU A 201 27.01 3.18 -16.61
N GLU A 202 28.12 3.86 -16.91
CA GLU A 202 28.49 5.13 -16.28
C GLU A 202 27.49 6.27 -16.52
N ASN A 203 26.75 6.21 -17.63
CA ASN A 203 25.78 7.22 -18.04
C ASN A 203 24.31 6.76 -17.87
N LEU A 204 24.06 5.69 -17.13
CA LEU A 204 22.70 5.20 -16.84
C LEU A 204 22.44 5.12 -15.34
N PHE A 205 21.34 5.73 -14.91
CA PHE A 205 20.93 5.82 -13.50
C PHE A 205 19.47 5.40 -13.29
N ILE A 206 19.15 4.95 -12.08
CA ILE A 206 17.79 4.59 -11.65
C ILE A 206 17.31 5.61 -10.61
N ALA A 207 16.30 6.41 -10.97
CA ALA A 207 15.70 7.42 -10.09
C ALA A 207 14.25 7.06 -9.74
N THR A 208 14.05 5.98 -8.97
CA THR A 208 12.72 5.49 -8.61
C THR A 208 12.54 5.38 -7.09
N GLY A 209 11.29 5.42 -6.60
CA GLY A 209 10.98 5.29 -5.17
C GLY A 209 11.31 3.93 -4.55
N PHE A 210 11.86 2.97 -5.31
CA PHE A 210 12.25 1.65 -4.84
C PHE A 210 13.75 1.38 -4.93
N ILE A 211 14.60 2.39 -5.12
CA ILE A 211 16.05 2.21 -4.95
C ILE A 211 16.42 2.01 -3.47
N ARG A 212 17.62 1.51 -3.20
CA ARG A 212 18.10 1.21 -1.84
C ARG A 212 18.49 2.46 -1.07
N GLU A 213 19.03 3.47 -1.75
CA GLU A 213 19.55 4.69 -1.13
C GLU A 213 18.46 5.69 -0.74
N THR A 214 17.19 5.28 -0.67
CA THR A 214 16.07 6.14 -0.26
C THR A 214 15.45 5.65 1.05
N LEU A 215 14.29 6.20 1.40
CA LEU A 215 13.51 5.71 2.53
C LEU A 215 13.06 4.26 2.27
N ASP A 216 13.00 3.45 3.34
CA ASP A 216 12.47 2.08 3.27
C ASP A 216 10.93 2.06 3.22
N ILE A 217 10.37 2.83 2.30
CA ILE A 217 8.94 2.88 1.97
C ILE A 217 8.79 3.33 0.51
N PHE A 218 7.82 2.77 -0.19
CA PHE A 218 7.47 3.17 -1.54
C PHE A 218 6.54 4.38 -1.43
N SER A 219 7.10 5.55 -1.64
CA SER A 219 6.40 6.82 -1.52
C SER A 219 6.90 7.83 -2.56
N MET A 220 6.14 8.89 -2.75
CA MET A 220 6.56 10.03 -3.57
C MET A 220 7.82 10.68 -3.00
N GLU A 221 7.96 10.74 -1.67
CA GLU A 221 9.16 11.24 -1.00
C GLU A 221 10.40 10.41 -1.34
N ALA A 222 10.29 9.07 -1.33
CA ALA A 222 11.38 8.19 -1.72
C ALA A 222 11.80 8.41 -3.19
N ALA A 223 10.83 8.66 -4.08
CA ALA A 223 11.10 8.97 -5.48
C ALA A 223 11.80 10.34 -5.64
N CYS A 224 11.37 11.35 -4.87
CA CYS A 224 12.01 12.67 -4.85
C CYS A 224 13.47 12.58 -4.38
N ILE A 225 13.71 11.89 -3.26
CA ILE A 225 15.07 11.63 -2.75
C ILE A 225 15.92 10.92 -3.81
N ALA A 226 15.37 9.94 -4.52
CA ALA A 226 16.08 9.25 -5.61
C ALA A 226 16.52 10.22 -6.72
N GLY A 227 15.62 11.11 -7.15
CA GLY A 227 15.92 12.14 -8.15
C GLY A 227 17.03 13.08 -7.70
N ILE A 228 16.96 13.59 -6.47
CA ILE A 228 17.99 14.46 -5.90
C ILE A 228 19.35 13.75 -5.84
N ARG A 229 19.38 12.46 -5.45
CA ARG A 229 20.64 11.69 -5.42
C ARG A 229 21.27 11.54 -6.79
N VAL A 230 20.48 11.20 -7.80
CA VAL A 230 20.97 11.05 -9.17
C VAL A 230 21.48 12.39 -9.69
N ALA A 231 20.73 13.47 -9.49
CA ALA A 231 21.14 14.81 -9.90
C ALA A 231 22.45 15.24 -9.20
N ASN A 232 22.54 15.09 -7.88
CA ASN A 232 23.76 15.38 -7.12
C ASN A 232 24.96 14.57 -7.62
N PHE A 233 24.77 13.30 -7.96
CA PHE A 233 25.83 12.46 -8.50
C PHE A 233 26.31 12.94 -9.87
N ILE A 234 25.39 13.29 -10.77
CA ILE A 234 25.72 13.83 -12.11
C ILE A 234 26.46 15.16 -11.99
N SER A 235 26.04 16.03 -11.07
CA SER A 235 26.68 17.31 -10.78
C SER A 235 27.94 17.18 -9.92
N GLN A 236 28.52 15.98 -9.78
CA GLN A 236 29.76 15.75 -9.03
C GLN A 236 29.74 16.28 -7.58
N GLY A 237 28.55 16.33 -6.96
CA GLY A 237 28.36 16.80 -5.59
C GLY A 237 28.07 18.30 -5.43
N GLU A 238 27.94 19.07 -6.51
CA GLU A 238 27.66 20.52 -6.43
C GLU A 238 26.25 20.85 -5.90
N LEU A 239 25.31 19.90 -6.00
CA LEU A 239 23.94 20.08 -5.49
C LEU A 239 23.81 19.67 -4.02
N PRO A 240 22.79 20.14 -3.28
CA PRO A 240 22.54 19.68 -1.92
C PRO A 240 22.24 18.17 -1.87
N ALA A 241 22.84 17.45 -0.91
CA ALA A 241 22.51 16.06 -0.64
C ALA A 241 21.13 15.95 0.03
N PRO A 242 20.34 14.90 -0.26
CA PRO A 242 19.04 14.74 0.37
C PRO A 242 19.23 14.39 1.85
N SER A 243 18.50 15.11 2.72
CA SER A 243 18.51 14.83 4.16
C SER A 243 17.49 13.74 4.48
N THR A 244 17.92 12.67 5.15
CA THR A 244 17.00 11.72 5.79
C THR A 244 17.25 11.77 7.29
N ARG A 245 16.19 12.00 8.07
CA ARG A 245 16.32 12.03 9.54
C ARG A 245 16.51 10.61 10.05
N SER A 246 17.64 10.37 10.71
CA SER A 246 17.87 9.10 11.40
C SER A 246 16.94 8.98 12.61
N ARG A 247 16.58 7.74 12.95
CA ARG A 247 15.79 7.48 14.17
C ARG A 247 16.57 7.94 15.39
N PRO A 248 15.95 8.64 16.37
CA PRO A 248 16.65 9.05 17.57
C PRO A 248 17.25 7.86 18.31
N LYS A 249 18.54 7.96 18.65
CA LYS A 249 19.29 6.91 19.37
C LYS A 249 18.77 6.71 20.79
N LEU A 250 18.22 7.75 21.41
CA LEU A 250 17.63 7.72 22.76
C LEU A 250 16.62 6.58 22.94
N PHE A 251 15.79 6.32 21.94
CA PHE A 251 14.76 5.27 22.00
C PHE A 251 15.26 3.90 21.53
N ALA A 252 16.56 3.71 21.28
CA ALA A 252 17.10 2.42 20.83
C ALA A 252 16.87 1.27 21.83
N PRO A 253 17.03 1.46 23.15
CA PRO A 253 16.77 0.39 24.12
C PRO A 253 15.30 -0.04 24.13
N ILE A 254 14.37 0.93 24.10
CA ILE A 254 12.93 0.66 24.10
C ILE A 254 12.52 -0.14 22.86
N ARG A 255 13.05 0.22 21.68
CA ARG A 255 12.84 -0.55 20.45
C ARG A 255 13.41 -1.96 20.50
N ALA A 256 14.53 -2.16 21.20
CA ALA A 256 15.10 -3.49 21.36
C ALA A 256 14.17 -4.38 22.23
N ILE A 257 13.63 -3.83 23.32
CA ILE A 257 12.66 -4.54 24.18
C ILE A 257 11.38 -4.86 23.40
N ASP A 258 10.86 -3.89 22.66
CA ASP A 258 9.69 -4.06 21.79
C ASP A 258 9.92 -5.15 20.73
N SER A 259 11.10 -5.17 20.11
CA SER A 259 11.46 -6.23 19.14
C SER A 259 11.49 -7.63 19.76
N VAL A 260 11.95 -7.76 21.01
CA VAL A 260 11.91 -9.04 21.74
C VAL A 260 10.49 -9.41 22.10
N SER A 261 9.69 -8.46 22.62
CA SER A 261 8.27 -8.63 22.93
C SER A 261 7.52 -9.17 21.71
N TYR A 262 7.66 -8.51 20.57
CA TYR A 262 7.03 -8.91 19.32
C TYR A 262 7.44 -10.32 18.86
N LYS A 263 8.74 -10.65 18.91
CA LYS A 263 9.25 -11.96 18.47
C LYS A 263 8.83 -13.12 19.38
N THR A 264 8.64 -12.85 20.67
CA THR A 264 8.34 -13.88 21.69
C THR A 264 6.85 -13.96 22.01
N GLY A 265 6.03 -13.00 21.57
CA GLY A 265 4.63 -12.87 21.95
C GLY A 265 4.42 -12.45 23.41
N VAL A 266 5.49 -12.15 24.16
CA VAL A 266 5.40 -11.73 25.56
C VAL A 266 4.98 -10.25 25.62
N PRO A 267 3.97 -9.88 26.41
CA PRO A 267 3.58 -8.48 26.59
C PRO A 267 4.77 -7.57 26.95
N PHE A 268 4.87 -6.42 26.28
CA PHE A 268 5.98 -5.48 26.44
C PHE A 268 6.26 -5.10 27.91
N TRP A 269 5.20 -4.84 28.67
CA TRP A 269 5.31 -4.44 30.08
C TRP A 269 5.93 -5.52 30.97
N LEU A 270 5.75 -6.80 30.68
CA LEU A 270 6.37 -7.89 31.44
C LEU A 270 7.89 -7.89 31.27
N LEU A 271 8.38 -7.65 30.04
CA LEU A 271 9.82 -7.52 29.79
C LEU A 271 10.40 -6.30 30.50
N VAL A 272 9.68 -5.17 30.51
CA VAL A 272 10.10 -3.97 31.25
C VAL A 272 10.19 -4.24 32.75
N VAL A 273 9.18 -4.89 33.35
CA VAL A 273 9.19 -5.25 34.78
C VAL A 273 10.34 -6.20 35.09
N LEU A 274 10.55 -7.23 34.27
CA LEU A 274 11.66 -8.18 34.44
C LEU A 274 13.01 -7.47 34.42
N ILE A 275 13.22 -6.55 33.47
CA ILE A 275 14.45 -5.76 33.37
C ILE A 275 14.63 -4.89 34.63
N ILE A 276 13.57 -4.24 35.12
CA ILE A 276 13.63 -3.45 36.36
C ILE A 276 14.00 -4.32 37.55
N VAL A 277 13.36 -5.49 37.70
CA VAL A 277 13.66 -6.43 38.80
C VAL A 277 15.11 -6.91 38.74
N ILE A 278 15.58 -7.31 37.56
CA ILE A 278 16.98 -7.72 37.35
C ILE A 278 17.94 -6.57 37.71
N CYS A 279 17.65 -5.35 37.26
CA CYS A 279 18.45 -4.16 37.60
C CYS A 279 18.50 -3.92 39.11
N VAL A 280 17.36 -4.02 39.81
CA VAL A 280 17.29 -3.84 41.27
C VAL A 280 18.10 -4.92 42.00
N VAL A 281 17.98 -6.18 41.58
CA VAL A 281 18.74 -7.30 42.15
C VAL A 281 20.24 -7.09 41.94
N ILE A 282 20.66 -6.74 40.72
CA ILE A 282 22.07 -6.47 40.41
C ILE A 282 22.60 -5.30 41.26
N LEU A 283 21.85 -4.20 41.37
CA LEU A 283 22.25 -3.04 42.18
C LEU A 283 22.38 -3.39 43.68
N ARG A 284 21.51 -4.26 44.20
CA ARG A 284 21.58 -4.74 45.60
C ARG A 284 22.67 -5.77 45.84
N SER A 285 23.10 -6.49 44.81
CA SER A 285 24.13 -7.54 44.90
C SER A 285 25.58 -7.02 44.79
N LYS A 286 25.80 -5.71 44.61
CA LYS A 286 27.17 -5.15 44.68
C LYS A 286 27.73 -5.34 46.10
N PRO A 287 28.89 -6.00 46.28
CA PRO A 287 29.46 -6.21 47.60
C PRO A 287 29.80 -4.86 48.25
N LYS A 288 29.45 -4.71 49.53
CA LYS A 288 30.00 -3.63 50.36
C LYS A 288 31.52 -3.74 50.31
N ILE A 289 32.18 -2.80 49.64
CA ILE A 289 33.61 -2.59 49.79
C ILE A 289 33.78 -2.12 51.24
N TYR A 290 34.13 -3.04 52.14
CA TYR A 290 34.62 -2.70 53.46
C TYR A 290 36.00 -2.06 53.25
N GLY A 291 36.05 -0.72 53.35
CA GLY A 291 37.30 0.02 53.44
C GLY A 291 37.94 -0.20 54.80
N SER A 292 39.26 -0.39 54.77
CA SER A 292 40.22 -0.49 55.88
C SER A 292 40.08 0.60 56.94
#